data_AF-A0A351ABZ1-F1
#
_entry.id   AF-A0A351ABZ1-F1
#
_cell.length_a   1.000
_cell.length_b   1.000
_cell.length_c   1.000
_cell.angle_alpha   90.00
_cell.angle_beta   90.00
_cell.angle_gamma   90.00
#
_symmetry.space_group_name_H-M   'P 1'
#
loop_
_entity.id
_entity.type
_entity.pdbx_description
1 polymer ?
#
loop_
_entity_poly.entity_id
_entity_poly.type
_entity_poly.pdbx_seq_one_letter_code
_entity_poly.pdbx_strand_id
1 'polypeptide(L)' 'MSAQQALHERIFDINALNSAVTVLDWDQQTYMPEGGAEARGEHASRLTRMAHEMFVSDETRALLEKATAAAAPG' A
#
# COMPACT_ATOMS: atom_id res chain seq x y z
N MET A 1 2.80 -19.13 -9.75
CA MET A 1 1.90 -18.42 -8.82
C MET A 1 0.53 -18.32 -9.47
N SER A 2 -0.56 -18.55 -8.73
CA SER A 2 -1.92 -18.33 -9.24
C SER A 2 -2.23 -16.82 -9.31
N ALA A 3 -3.25 -16.44 -10.09
CA ALA A 3 -3.72 -15.04 -10.13
C ALA A 3 -4.14 -14.53 -8.74
N GLN A 4 -4.78 -15.39 -7.94
CA GLN A 4 -5.14 -15.09 -6.56
C GLN A 4 -3.91 -14.80 -5.68
N GLN A 5 -2.87 -15.63 -5.78
CA GLN A 5 -1.62 -15.43 -5.04
C GLN A 5 -0.94 -14.12 -5.45
N ALA A 6 -0.83 -13.86 -6.74
CA ALA A 6 -0.23 -12.62 -7.23
C ALA A 6 -1.00 -11.36 -6.78
N LEU A 7 -2.34 -11.41 -6.78
CA LEU A 7 -3.16 -10.35 -6.21
C LEU A 7 -2.93 -10.18 -4.69
N HIS A 8 -2.83 -11.28 -3.94
CA HIS A 8 -2.53 -11.21 -2.51
C HIS A 8 -1.19 -10.56 -2.21
N GLU A 9 -0.12 -10.95 -2.92
CA GLU A 9 1.20 -10.33 -2.76
C GLU A 9 1.15 -8.83 -3.08
N ARG A 10 0.48 -8.45 -4.18
CA ARG A 10 0.28 -7.05 -4.57
C ARG A 10 -0.42 -6.24 -3.47
N ILE A 11 -1.49 -6.77 -2.89
CA ILE A 11 -2.22 -6.13 -1.79
C ILE A 11 -1.40 -6.12 -0.49
N PHE A 12 -0.58 -7.15 -0.26
CA PHE A 12 0.33 -7.19 0.88
C PHE A 12 1.33 -6.04 0.84
N ASP A 13 1.94 -5.76 -0.32
CA ASP A 13 2.86 -4.63 -0.47
C ASP A 13 2.18 -3.28 -0.23
N ILE A 14 0.96 -3.09 -0.75
CA ILE A 14 0.16 -1.88 -0.52
C ILE A 14 -0.15 -1.71 0.97
N ASN A 15 -0.52 -2.80 1.66
CA ASN A 15 -0.76 -2.77 3.09
C ASN A 15 0.51 -2.48 3.89
N ALA A 16 1.66 -3.01 3.49
CA ALA A 16 2.93 -2.72 4.14
C ALA A 16 3.27 -1.22 4.08
N LEU A 17 3.04 -0.56 2.93
CA LEU A 17 3.20 0.88 2.80
C LEU A 17 2.25 1.65 3.73
N ASN A 18 0.97 1.25 3.78
CA ASN A 18 -0.01 1.87 4.68
C ASN A 18 0.36 1.67 6.16
N SER A 19 0.81 0.47 6.54
CA SER A 19 1.29 0.20 7.90
C SER A 19 2.51 1.05 8.28
N ALA A 20 3.43 1.26 7.34
CA ALA A 20 4.57 2.16 7.57
C ALA A 20 4.11 3.61 7.84
N VAL A 21 3.12 4.10 7.08
CA VAL A 21 2.51 5.42 7.33
C VAL A 21 1.87 5.49 8.72
N THR A 22 1.15 4.45 9.15
CA THR A 22 0.56 4.38 10.50
C THR A 22 1.62 4.43 11.60
N VAL A 23 2.76 3.75 11.43
CA VAL A 23 3.87 3.81 12.39
C VAL A 23 4.48 5.22 12.43
N LEU A 24 4.65 5.86 11.28
CA LEU A 24 5.15 7.24 11.19
C LEU A 24 4.20 8.24 11.86
N ASP A 25 2.88 8.03 11.75
CA ASP A 25 1.85 8.82 12.42
C ASP A 25 1.90 8.67 13.95
N TRP A 26 2.01 7.44 14.45
CA TRP A 26 2.20 7.21 15.88
C TRP A 26 3.48 7.87 16.41
N ASP A 27 4.59 7.72 15.69
CA ASP A 27 5.86 8.32 16.09
C ASP A 27 5.79 9.86 16.12
N GLN A 28 5.03 10.49 15.20
CA GLN A 28 4.80 11.95 15.19
C GLN A 28 4.20 12.45 16.50
N GLN A 29 3.32 11.66 17.08
CA GLN A 29 2.57 12.04 18.28
C GLN A 29 3.31 11.70 19.58
N THR A 30 4.36 10.86 19.52
CA THR A 30 4.98 10.28 20.72
C THR A 30 6.47 10.57 20.86
N TYR A 31 7.25 10.42 19.79
CA TYR A 31 8.72 10.46 19.86
C TYR A 31 9.37 11.49 18.93
N MET A 32 8.63 12.03 17.96
CA MET A 32 9.19 12.96 16.99
C MET A 32 9.78 14.21 17.68
N PRO A 33 11.06 14.53 17.44
CA PRO A 33 11.68 15.71 18.02
C PRO A 33 11.16 17.00 17.35
N GLU A 34 11.37 18.12 18.03
CA GLU A 34 11.08 19.45 17.48
C GLU A 34 11.84 19.68 16.16
N GLY A 35 11.17 20.29 15.18
CA GLY A 35 11.69 20.49 13.83
C GLY A 35 11.55 19.28 12.88
N GLY A 36 11.07 18.13 13.36
CA GLY A 36 10.92 16.92 12.53
C GLY A 36 9.70 16.88 11.60
N ALA A 37 8.75 17.82 11.75
CA ALA A 37 7.44 17.74 11.10
C ALA A 37 7.49 17.75 9.57
N GLU A 38 8.33 18.59 8.97
CA GLU A 38 8.44 18.72 7.51
C GLU A 38 8.95 17.42 6.86
N ALA A 39 10.09 16.91 7.34
CA ALA A 39 10.67 15.66 6.85
C ALA A 39 9.70 14.48 7.03
N ARG A 40 8.94 14.47 8.13
CA ARG A 40 7.96 13.43 8.40
C ARG A 40 6.75 13.49 7.47
N GLY A 41 6.23 14.69 7.21
CA GLY A 41 5.16 14.92 6.25
C GLY A 41 5.56 14.45 4.84
N GLU A 42 6.79 14.75 4.42
CA GLU A 42 7.34 14.28 3.14
C GLU A 42 7.42 12.75 3.05
N HIS A 43 7.89 12.07 4.10
CA HIS A 43 7.91 10.61 4.14
C HIS A 43 6.51 10.01 4.03
N ALA A 44 5.55 10.50 4.82
CA ALA A 44 4.17 10.03 4.79
C ALA A 44 3.54 10.25 3.41
N SER A 45 3.67 11.46 2.84
CA SER A 45 3.17 11.81 1.51
C SER A 45 3.68 10.86 0.42
N ARG A 46 4.99 10.58 0.41
CA ARG A 46 5.60 9.69 -0.58
C ARG A 46 5.09 8.26 -0.47
N LEU A 47 5.00 7.72 0.75
CA LEU A 47 4.52 6.36 0.98
C LEU A 47 3.04 6.22 0.63
N THR A 48 2.20 7.18 1.02
CA THR A 48 0.79 7.21 0.65
C THR A 48 0.60 7.33 -0.86
N ARG A 49 1.39 8.17 -1.54
CA ARG A 49 1.37 8.27 -3.01
C ARG A 49 1.71 6.92 -3.67
N MET A 50 2.77 6.26 -3.20
CA MET A 50 3.17 4.94 -3.73
C MET A 50 2.06 3.89 -3.53
N ALA A 51 1.48 3.82 -2.33
CA ALA A 51 0.39 2.89 -2.03
C ALA A 51 -0.83 3.16 -2.93
N HIS A 52 -1.18 4.44 -3.12
CA HIS A 52 -2.27 4.85 -3.99
C HIS A 52 -2.01 4.48 -5.46
N GLU A 53 -0.87 4.88 -6.02
CA GLU A 53 -0.47 4.58 -7.40
C GLU A 53 -0.45 3.08 -7.67
N MET A 54 0.06 2.28 -6.72
CA MET A 54 0.05 0.83 -6.82
C MET A 54 -1.37 0.26 -6.82
N PHE A 55 -2.24 0.76 -5.95
CA PHE A 55 -3.62 0.27 -5.84
C PHE A 55 -4.44 0.57 -7.10
N VAL A 56 -4.28 1.76 -7.69
CA VAL A 56 -5.04 2.19 -8.87
C VAL A 56 -4.39 1.82 -10.21
N SER A 57 -3.27 1.09 -10.19
CA SER A 57 -2.57 0.72 -11.43
C SER A 57 -3.34 -0.29 -12.28
N ASP A 58 -3.07 -0.26 -13.60
CA ASP A 58 -3.61 -1.25 -14.56
C ASP A 58 -3.19 -2.68 -14.21
N GLU A 59 -2.02 -2.86 -13.59
CA GLU A 59 -1.57 -4.15 -13.09
C GLU A 59 -2.50 -4.70 -12.00
N THR A 60 -2.87 -3.88 -11.02
CA THR A 60 -3.79 -4.29 -9.95
C THR A 60 -5.17 -4.63 -10.51
N ARG A 61 -5.67 -3.85 -11.48
CA ARG A 61 -6.90 -4.18 -12.23
C ARG A 61 -6.78 -5.53 -12.92
N ALA A 62 -5.71 -5.77 -13.67
CA ALA A 62 -5.52 -7.01 -14.42
C ALA A 62 -5.40 -8.24 -13.51
N LEU A 63 -4.75 -8.10 -12.35
CA LEU A 63 -4.68 -9.16 -11.34
C LEU A 63 -6.05 -9.46 -10.75
N LEU A 64 -6.84 -8.44 -10.45
CA LEU A 64 -8.22 -8.58 -9.96
C LEU A 64 -9.08 -9.33 -10.99
N GLU A 65 -9.07 -8.91 -12.25
CA GLU A 65 -9.85 -9.54 -13.32
C GLU A 65 -9.47 -11.01 -13.52
N LYS A 66 -8.17 -11.32 -13.54
CA LYS A 66 -7.68 -12.71 -13.65
C LYS A 66 -8.07 -13.56 -12.44
N ALA A 67 -7.99 -13.01 -11.24
CA ALA A 67 -8.39 -13.68 -10.01
C ALA A 67 -9.89 -13.97 -10.00
N THR A 68 -10.73 -13.00 -10.39
CA THR A 68 -12.17 -13.17 -10.53
C THR A 68 -12.53 -14.22 -11.57
N ALA A 69 -11.91 -14.19 -12.76
CA ALA A 69 -12.17 -15.18 -13.81
C ALA A 69 -11.80 -16.61 -13.37
N ALA A 70 -10.71 -16.76 -12.61
CA ALA A 70 -10.31 -18.06 -12.07
C ALA A 70 -11.20 -18.56 -10.93
N ALA A 71 -11.90 -17.65 -10.23
CA ALA A 71 -12.81 -17.96 -9.14
C ALA A 71 -14.26 -18.19 -9.58
N ALA A 72 -14.63 -17.82 -10.81
CA ALA A 72 -15.96 -18.06 -11.34
C ALA A 72 -16.21 -19.58 -11.50
N PRO A 73 -17.32 -20.12 -10.97
CA PRO A 73 -17.71 -21.49 -11.29
C PRO A 73 -18.05 -21.57 -12.78
N GLY A 74 -17.53 -22.60 -13.45
CA GLY A 74 -17.88 -22.93 -14.84
C GLY A 74 -19.33 -23.32 -15.01
#